data_AF-A0A523S297-F1
#
_entry.id   AF-A0A523S297-F1
#
_cell.length_a   1.000
_cell.length_b   1.000
_cell.length_c   1.000
_cell.angle_alpha   90.00
_cell.angle_beta   90.00
_cell.angle_gamma   90.00
#
_symmetry.space_group_name_H-M   'P 1'
#
loop_
_entity.id
_entity.type
_entity.pdbx_description
1 polymer ?
#
loop_
_entity_poly.entity_id
_entity_poly.type
_entity_poly.pdbx_seq_one_letter_code
_entity_poly.pdbx_strand_id
1 'polypeptide(L)' 'MSEVAALRAFNREIAAVMGATVDVVLSNGKKYTGTLKGFDQNSLSIILSDVVDHGDESKTRKIF' A
#
# COMPACT_ATOMS: atom_id res chain seq x y z
N MET A 1 14.48 2.21 21.81
CA MET A 1 13.95 1.06 21.06
C MET A 1 15.06 0.57 20.15
N SER A 2 15.43 -0.71 20.18
CA SER A 2 16.43 -1.23 19.24
C SER A 2 15.82 -1.39 17.85
N GLU A 3 16.63 -1.20 16.81
CA GLU A 3 16.23 -1.36 15.40
C GLU A 3 15.61 -2.73 15.12
N VAL A 4 16.14 -3.78 15.77
CA VAL A 4 15.62 -5.15 15.71
C VAL A 4 14.20 -5.26 16.27
N ALA A 5 13.87 -4.52 17.33
CA ALA A 5 12.53 -4.55 17.92
C ALA A 5 11.50 -3.85 17.01
N ALA A 6 11.90 -2.76 16.36
CA ALA A 6 11.05 -2.03 15.41
C ALA A 6 10.74 -2.87 14.16
N LEU A 7 11.75 -3.52 13.57
CA LEU A 7 11.56 -4.37 12.39
C LEU A 7 10.65 -5.57 12.68
N ARG A 8 10.80 -6.19 13.85
CA ARG A 8 9.90 -7.29 14.28
C ARG A 8 8.46 -6.84 14.46
N ALA A 9 8.24 -5.66 15.03
CA ALA A 9 6.91 -5.10 15.20
C ALA A 9 6.26 -4.83 13.84
N PHE A 10 7.00 -4.17 12.93
CA PHE A 10 6.56 -3.91 11.56
C PHE A 10 6.21 -5.20 10.81
N ASN A 11 7.10 -6.19 10.83
CA ASN A 11 6.86 -7.48 10.15
C ASN A 11 5.61 -8.20 10.66
N ARG A 12 5.31 -8.08 11.96
CA ARG A 12 4.09 -8.64 12.55
C ARG A 12 2.84 -7.90 12.07
N GLU A 13 2.90 -6.58 12.03
CA GLU A 13 1.76 -5.75 11.62
C GLU A 13 1.46 -5.90 10.13
N ILE A 14 2.48 -5.89 9.27
CA ILE A 14 2.29 -6.05 7.83
C ILE A 14 1.80 -7.47 7.48
N ALA A 15 2.25 -8.49 8.22
CA ALA A 15 1.74 -9.85 8.07
C ALA A 15 0.25 -9.95 8.46
N ALA A 16 -0.19 -9.17 9.46
CA ALA A 16 -1.59 -9.19 9.92
C ALA A 16 -2.57 -8.56 8.93
N VAL A 17 -2.09 -7.66 8.06
CA VAL A 17 -2.91 -7.03 7.00
C VAL A 17 -2.82 -7.76 5.66
N MET A 18 -2.14 -8.91 5.59
CA MET A 18 -2.07 -9.69 4.37
C MET A 18 -3.45 -10.14 3.89
N GLY A 19 -3.76 -9.92 2.62
CA GLY A 19 -5.04 -10.26 2.01
C GLY A 19 -6.17 -9.27 2.32
N ALA A 20 -5.92 -8.24 3.13
CA ALA A 20 -6.86 -7.14 3.34
C ALA A 20 -6.76 -6.11 2.21
N THR A 21 -7.86 -5.38 1.98
CA THR A 21 -7.86 -4.16 1.17
C THR A 21 -7.20 -3.03 1.96
N VAL A 22 -6.21 -2.38 1.35
CA VAL A 22 -5.42 -1.31 1.96
C VAL A 22 -5.40 -0.07 1.06
N ASP A 23 -5.33 1.10 1.69
CA ASP A 23 -5.07 2.38 1.02
C ASP A 23 -3.57 2.70 1.11
N VAL A 24 -2.97 2.98 -0.04
CA VAL A 24 -1.54 3.27 -0.18
C VAL A 24 -1.37 4.68 -0.72
N VAL A 25 -0.71 5.52 0.07
CA VAL A 25 -0.37 6.89 -0.32
C VAL A 25 1.11 6.96 -0.64
N LEU A 26 1.45 7.24 -1.89
CA LEU A 26 2.83 7.43 -2.32
C LEU A 26 3.33 8.82 -1.91
N SER A 27 4.66 8.97 -1.82
CA SER A 27 5.31 10.24 -1.47
C SER A 27 5.01 11.39 -2.45
N ASN A 28 4.62 11.07 -3.68
CA ASN A 28 4.18 12.03 -4.68
C ASN A 28 2.68 12.41 -4.57
N GLY A 29 1.99 11.97 -3.51
CA GLY A 29 0.59 12.26 -3.25
C GLY A 29 -0.42 11.36 -3.97
N LYS A 30 0.03 10.45 -4.86
CA LYS A 30 -0.86 9.50 -5.51
C LYS A 30 -1.40 8.49 -4.50
N LYS A 31 -2.68 8.14 -4.66
CA LYS A 31 -3.39 7.21 -3.77
C LYS A 31 -3.86 6.00 -4.56
N TYR A 32 -3.66 4.82 -3.98
CA TYR A 32 -4.11 3.56 -4.54
C TYR A 32 -4.88 2.79 -3.49
N THR A 33 -5.95 2.12 -3.88
CA THR A 33 -6.62 1.13 -3.04
C THR A 33 -6.48 -0.23 -3.70
N GLY A 34 -6.16 -1.26 -2.93
CA GLY A 34 -6.01 -2.61 -3.47
C GLY A 34 -5.80 -3.66 -2.38
N THR A 35 -5.85 -4.92 -2.76
CA THR A 35 -5.63 -6.03 -1.82
C THR A 35 -4.14 -6.31 -1.67
N LEU A 36 -3.61 -6.28 -0.44
CA LEU A 36 -2.21 -6.60 -0.19
C LEU A 36 -1.94 -8.09 -0.44
N LYS A 37 -1.05 -8.42 -1.37
CA LYS A 37 -0.69 -9.82 -1.75
C LYS A 37 0.71 -10.24 -1.32
N GLY A 38 1.60 -9.29 -1.13
CA GLY A 38 2.90 -9.57 -0.52
C GLY A 38 3.72 -8.31 -0.31
N PHE A 39 4.88 -8.49 0.33
CA PHE A 39 5.89 -7.46 0.46
C PHE A 39 7.28 -8.10 0.44
N ASP A 40 8.28 -7.33 0.00
CA ASP A 40 9.69 -7.70 0.08
C ASP A 40 10.29 -7.19 1.41
N GLN A 41 10.91 -8.09 2.18
CA GLN A 41 11.41 -7.77 3.52
C GLN A 41 12.65 -6.88 3.52
N ASN A 42 13.35 -6.78 2.38
CA ASN A 42 14.59 -6.00 2.27
C ASN A 42 14.32 -4.56 1.80
N SER A 43 13.51 -4.41 0.74
CA SER A 43 13.18 -3.11 0.13
C SER A 43 11.88 -2.49 0.66
N LEU A 44 11.07 -3.26 1.38
CA LEU A 44 9.71 -2.88 1.80
C LEU A 44 8.76 -2.57 0.63
N SER A 45 9.11 -3.04 -0.58
CA SER A 45 8.23 -2.98 -1.73
C SER A 45 7.00 -3.85 -1.49
N ILE A 46 5.81 -3.36 -1.85
CA ILE A 46 4.54 -4.10 -1.68
C ILE A 46 3.95 -4.49 -3.02
N ILE A 47 3.16 -5.56 -3.02
CA ILE A 47 2.42 -6.05 -4.18
C ILE A 47 0.92 -5.96 -3.85
N LEU A 48 0.17 -5.27 -4.72
CA LEU A 48 -1.27 -5.14 -4.63
C LEU A 48 -1.97 -5.88 -5.79
N SER A 49 -3.15 -6.44 -5.54
CA SER A 49 -4.09 -6.86 -6.58
C SER A 49 -5.35 -5.99 -6.56
N ASP A 50 -6.13 -6.05 -7.64
CA ASP A 50 -7.43 -5.37 -7.74
C ASP A 50 -7.32 -3.86 -7.49
N VAL A 51 -6.25 -3.27 -8.04
CA VAL A 51 -5.83 -1.89 -7.75
C VAL A 51 -6.76 -0.88 -8.41
N VAL A 52 -7.22 0.07 -7.61
CA VAL A 52 -7.92 1.29 -8.02
C VAL A 52 -6.99 2.49 -7.79
N ASP A 53 -6.75 3.28 -8.83
CA ASP A 53 -6.00 4.54 -8.73
C ASP A 53 -6.98 5.67 -8.36
N HIS A 54 -6.69 6.34 -7.24
CA HIS A 54 -7.42 7.49 -6.70
C HIS A 54 -6.67 8.81 -6.98
N GLY A 55 -5.82 8.84 -8.01
CA GLY A 55 -5.17 10.04 -8.50
C GLY A 55 -6.14 11.21 -8.67
N ASP A 56 -5.59 12.42 -8.55
CA ASP A 56 -6.29 13.71 -8.58
C ASP A 56 -7.63 13.66 -9.35
N GLU A 57 -8.70 14.13 -8.69
CA GLU A 57 -10.04 14.39 -9.25
C GLU A 57 -10.04 15.33 -10.48
N SER A 58 -8.87 15.69 -11.01
CA SER A 58 -8.64 16.57 -12.16
C SER A 58 -8.17 15.79 -13.40
N LYS A 59 -9.06 14.96 -13.96
CA LYS A 59 -9.29 14.74 -15.41
C LYS A 59 -10.00 13.40 -15.62
N THR A 60 -11.33 13.42 -15.60
CA THR A 60 -12.16 12.95 -16.74
C THR A 60 -13.58 13.45 -16.52
N ARG A 61 -13.91 14.63 -17.06
CA ARG A 61 -15.24 14.81 -17.63
C ARG A 61 -15.26 14.00 -18.92
N LYS A 62 -15.99 12.89 -18.95
CA LYS A 62 -16.59 12.38 -20.18
C LYS A 62 -18.03 11.99 -19.89
N ILE A 63 -18.88 12.97 -20.16
CA ILE A 63 -20.25 12.78 -20.62
C ILE A 63 -20.10 12.41 -22.10
N PHE A 64 -20.48 11.19 -22.49
CA PHE A 64 -21.09 10.82 -23.77
C PHE A 64 -21.86 9.52 -23.54
#